data_AF-M1DVX2-F1
#
_entry.id   AF-M1DVX2-F1
#
_cell.length_a   1.000
_cell.length_b   1.000
_cell.length_c   1.000
_cell.angle_alpha   90.00
_cell.angle_beta   90.00
_cell.angle_gamma   90.00
#
_symmetry.space_group_name_H-M   'P 1'
#
loop_
_entity.id
_entity.type
_entity.pdbx_description
1 polymer ?
#
loop_
_entity_poly.entity_id
_entity_poly.type
_entity_poly.pdbx_seq_one_letter_code
_entity_poly.pdbx_strand_id
1 'polypeptide(L)'
;LVSSLKRSRFAILVFSENYASSKWCLDELSKIMECQLHLGQYEENFKGDTNKVLNWRKALKEAADLSGHDLHGATYNGNESICIQHIVKDISNKLSRKSMISGTLVGAESQIQAVLSLLMMECEDVRFIGISGMGGIGKTTIARDIFDSISHQFEGACFVVNVKENQAKLGLLSLQKTLVSEVLTVESVNIADEYGGIDMIRKRLGSKKVFSSS
;
A
#
# COMPACT_ATOMS: atom_id res chain seq x y z
N LEU A 1 -21.13 0.19 -18.02
CA LEU A 1 -19.76 -0.30 -18.26
C LEU A 1 -18.76 0.84 -18.46
N VAL A 2 -18.84 1.64 -19.54
CA VAL A 2 -17.88 2.73 -19.82
C VAL A 2 -17.80 3.77 -18.69
N SER A 3 -18.94 4.18 -18.12
CA SER A 3 -19.00 5.10 -16.97
C SER A 3 -18.36 4.53 -15.70
N SER A 4 -18.44 3.21 -15.51
CA SER A 4 -17.83 2.51 -14.39
C SER A 4 -16.32 2.42 -14.56
N LEU A 5 -15.83 2.11 -15.77
CA LEU A 5 -14.40 2.06 -16.09
C LEU A 5 -13.70 3.40 -15.85
N LYS A 6 -14.31 4.51 -16.25
CA LYS A 6 -13.77 5.87 -15.99
C LYS A 6 -13.67 6.24 -14.51
N ARG A 7 -14.41 5.56 -13.63
CA ARG A 7 -14.38 5.78 -12.17
C ARG A 7 -13.54 4.73 -11.42
N SER A 8 -13.11 3.67 -12.11
CA SER A 8 -12.29 2.61 -11.53
C SER A 8 -10.84 3.06 -11.37
N ARG A 9 -10.24 2.74 -10.22
CA ARG A 9 -8.81 3.05 -9.96
C ARG A 9 -7.84 2.05 -10.60
N PHE A 10 -8.33 0.88 -10.97
CA PHE A 10 -7.58 -0.18 -11.64
C PHE A 10 -8.52 -0.97 -12.54
N ALA A 11 -7.95 -1.59 -13.57
CA ALA A 11 -8.59 -2.62 -14.39
C ALA A 11 -7.66 -3.83 -14.42
N ILE A 12 -8.22 -5.03 -14.27
CA ILE A 12 -7.48 -6.29 -14.38
C ILE A 12 -7.84 -6.90 -15.73
N LEU A 13 -6.84 -7.10 -16.58
CA LEU A 13 -7.00 -7.78 -17.87
C LEU A 13 -6.52 -9.22 -17.74
N VAL A 14 -7.39 -10.16 -18.12
CA VAL A 14 -7.09 -11.59 -18.08
C VAL A 14 -7.12 -12.11 -19.51
N PHE A 15 -5.95 -12.50 -20.02
CA PHE A 15 -5.82 -13.11 -21.35
C PHE A 15 -5.95 -14.63 -21.25
N SER A 16 -6.70 -15.20 -22.19
CA SER A 16 -6.82 -16.64 -22.41
C SER A 16 -6.62 -16.92 -23.89
N GLU A 17 -6.38 -18.18 -24.26
CA GLU A 17 -6.15 -18.58 -25.66
C GLU A 17 -7.24 -18.07 -26.62
N ASN A 18 -8.49 -18.02 -26.14
CA ASN A 18 -9.64 -17.61 -26.96
C ASN A 18 -9.98 -16.11 -26.83
N TYR A 19 -9.23 -15.32 -26.05
CA TYR A 19 -9.55 -13.91 -25.80
C TYR A 19 -9.72 -13.11 -27.10
N ALA A 20 -8.81 -13.28 -28.06
CA ALA A 20 -8.81 -12.55 -29.32
C ALA A 20 -9.92 -13.01 -30.31
N SER A 21 -10.57 -14.15 -30.07
CA SER A 21 -11.73 -14.59 -30.87
C SER A 21 -13.02 -13.86 -30.49
N SER A 22 -13.07 -13.28 -29.28
CA SER A 22 -14.24 -12.57 -28.79
C SER A 22 -14.20 -11.09 -29.19
N LYS A 23 -15.07 -10.71 -30.12
CA LYS A 23 -15.27 -9.29 -30.49
C LYS A 23 -15.59 -8.43 -29.27
N TRP A 24 -16.31 -8.98 -28.30
CA TRP A 24 -16.66 -8.27 -27.09
C TRP A 24 -15.44 -8.01 -26.20
N CYS A 25 -14.56 -9.00 -26.03
CA CYS A 25 -13.31 -8.83 -25.28
C CYS A 25 -12.41 -7.77 -25.94
N LEU A 26 -12.29 -7.80 -27.27
CA LEU A 26 -11.51 -6.81 -28.02
C LEU A 26 -12.10 -5.40 -27.92
N ASP A 27 -13.43 -5.26 -27.99
CA ASP A 27 -14.12 -3.98 -27.81
C ASP A 27 -13.94 -3.43 -26.37
N GLU A 28 -13.91 -4.29 -25.35
CA GLU A 28 -13.59 -3.88 -23.97
C GLU A 28 -12.12 -3.48 -23.81
N LEU A 29 -11.19 -4.26 -24.36
CA LEU A 29 -9.77 -3.97 -24.30
C LEU A 29 -9.46 -2.60 -24.88
N SER A 30 -9.99 -2.29 -26.06
CA SER A 30 -9.81 -0.98 -26.69
C SER A 30 -10.32 0.16 -25.80
N LYS A 31 -11.48 -0.01 -25.14
CA LYS A 31 -12.02 1.00 -24.22
C LYS A 31 -11.16 1.17 -22.96
N ILE A 32 -10.61 0.08 -22.43
CA ILE A 32 -9.74 0.12 -21.24
C ILE A 32 -8.43 0.85 -21.58
N MET A 33 -7.79 0.51 -22.71
CA MET A 33 -6.56 1.16 -23.17
C MET A 33 -6.78 2.64 -23.48
N GLU A 34 -7.90 2.98 -24.12
CA GLU A 34 -8.32 4.37 -24.34
C GLU A 34 -8.47 5.15 -23.02
N CYS A 35 -9.08 4.55 -22.00
CA CYS A 35 -9.21 5.18 -20.68
C CYS A 35 -7.85 5.38 -19.97
N GLN A 36 -6.88 4.48 -20.17
CA GLN A 36 -5.54 4.66 -19.61
C GLN A 36 -4.76 5.81 -20.28
N LEU A 37 -4.89 5.97 -21.60
CA LEU A 37 -4.23 7.07 -22.35
C LEU A 37 -4.78 8.45 -21.96
N HIS A 38 -6.08 8.57 -21.67
CA HIS A 38 -6.69 9.84 -21.26
C HIS A 38 -6.26 10.35 -19.86
N LEU A 39 -5.69 9.51 -19.00
CA LEU A 39 -5.23 9.89 -17.65
C LEU A 39 -3.83 10.53 -17.62
N GLY A 40 -3.10 10.54 -18.75
CA GLY A 40 -1.71 11.03 -18.86
C GLY A 40 -1.51 12.40 -19.53
N GLN A 41 -2.59 13.11 -19.90
CA GLN A 41 -2.63 14.31 -20.77
C GLN A 41 -2.11 14.11 -22.20
N TYR A 42 -3.04 14.15 -23.15
CA TYR A 42 -2.99 14.97 -24.37
C TYR A 42 -4.44 15.00 -24.89
N GLU A 43 -5.16 16.09 -24.62
CA GLU A 43 -6.24 16.51 -25.52
C GLU A 43 -5.55 17.05 -26.75
N GLU A 44 -5.34 16.21 -27.77
CA GLU A 44 -5.52 16.67 -29.14
C GLU A 44 -5.58 15.48 -30.09
N ASN A 45 -6.68 15.46 -30.84
CA ASN A 45 -6.87 14.76 -32.10
C ASN A 45 -6.74 13.24 -32.04
N PHE A 46 -7.87 12.53 -32.05
CA PHE A 46 -8.09 11.58 -33.14
C PHE A 46 -9.59 11.32 -33.30
N LYS A 47 -10.12 11.78 -34.43
CA LYS A 47 -11.38 11.30 -35.01
C LYS A 47 -11.33 9.79 -34.99
N GLY A 48 -12.36 9.16 -34.42
CA GLY A 48 -12.50 7.71 -34.36
C GLY A 48 -12.13 7.08 -35.69
N ASP A 49 -10.99 6.41 -35.72
CA ASP A 49 -10.56 5.68 -36.89
C ASP A 49 -11.59 4.56 -37.09
N THR A 50 -12.26 4.59 -38.23
CA THR A 50 -13.48 3.80 -38.51
C THR A 50 -13.20 2.30 -38.64
N ASN A 51 -11.93 1.90 -38.53
CA ASN A 51 -11.49 0.52 -38.64
C ASN A 51 -11.26 -0.12 -37.27
N LYS A 52 -12.32 -0.76 -36.74
CA LYS A 52 -12.29 -1.49 -35.45
C LYS A 52 -11.13 -2.48 -35.32
N VAL A 53 -10.77 -3.16 -36.41
CA VAL A 53 -9.68 -4.16 -36.40
C VAL A 53 -8.33 -3.49 -36.12
N LEU A 54 -8.11 -2.29 -36.64
CA LEU A 54 -6.89 -1.52 -36.37
C LEU A 54 -6.82 -1.10 -34.89
N ASN A 55 -7.94 -0.65 -34.33
CA ASN A 55 -8.03 -0.26 -32.92
C ASN A 55 -7.81 -1.46 -31.99
N TRP A 56 -8.38 -2.63 -32.31
CA TRP A 56 -8.13 -3.86 -31.57
C TRP A 56 -6.67 -4.27 -31.63
N ARG A 57 -6.05 -4.19 -32.82
CA ARG A 57 -4.63 -4.54 -33.01
C ARG A 57 -3.72 -3.60 -32.21
N LYS A 58 -4.00 -2.31 -32.20
CA LYS A 58 -3.29 -1.31 -31.41
C LYS A 58 -3.42 -1.59 -29.91
N ALA A 59 -4.65 -1.79 -29.44
CA ALA A 59 -4.92 -2.06 -28.02
C ALA A 59 -4.28 -3.38 -27.54
N LEU A 60 -4.29 -4.43 -28.35
CA LEU A 60 -3.58 -5.69 -28.06
C LEU A 60 -2.07 -5.49 -27.96
N LYS A 61 -1.48 -4.70 -28.87
CA LYS A 61 -0.05 -4.40 -28.83
C LYS A 61 0.31 -3.65 -27.55
N GLU A 62 -0.42 -2.58 -27.25
CA GLU A 62 -0.21 -1.79 -26.03
C GLU A 62 -0.38 -2.64 -24.77
N ALA A 63 -1.40 -3.51 -24.73
CA ALA A 63 -1.61 -4.40 -23.61
C ALA A 63 -0.50 -5.45 -23.44
N ALA A 64 0.08 -5.94 -24.54
CA ALA A 64 1.19 -6.89 -24.52
C ALA A 64 2.50 -6.25 -24.04
N ASP A 65 2.67 -4.95 -24.24
CA ASP A 65 3.82 -4.18 -23.76
C ASP A 65 3.73 -3.87 -22.24
N LEU A 66 2.58 -4.12 -21.60
CA LEU A 66 2.41 -3.96 -20.15
C LEU A 66 3.06 -5.12 -19.38
N SER A 67 3.73 -4.82 -18.27
CA SER A 67 4.20 -5.83 -17.34
C SER A 67 3.01 -6.55 -16.68
N GLY A 68 3.01 -7.88 -16.72
CA GLY A 68 1.93 -8.72 -16.19
C GLY A 68 2.42 -10.00 -15.52
N HIS A 69 1.47 -10.86 -15.15
CA HIS A 69 1.73 -12.15 -14.51
C HIS A 69 1.46 -13.27 -15.51
N ASP A 70 2.44 -14.14 -15.74
CA ASP A 70 2.31 -15.33 -16.58
C ASP A 70 2.13 -16.59 -15.72
N LEU A 71 0.88 -17.07 -15.64
CA LEU A 71 0.50 -18.25 -14.84
C LEU A 71 1.31 -19.50 -15.20
N HIS A 72 1.66 -19.69 -16.47
CA HIS A 72 2.40 -20.86 -16.93
C HIS A 72 3.91 -20.63 -16.96
N GLY A 73 4.36 -19.42 -16.63
CA GLY A 73 5.77 -19.09 -16.50
C GLY A 73 6.43 -19.70 -15.27
N ALA A 74 7.76 -19.56 -15.20
CA ALA A 74 8.59 -20.13 -14.14
C ALA A 74 8.20 -19.64 -12.72
N THR A 75 7.55 -18.48 -12.60
CA THR A 75 7.15 -17.88 -11.32
C THR A 75 6.05 -18.66 -10.61
N TYR A 76 5.05 -19.14 -11.35
CA TYR A 76 3.86 -19.78 -10.77
C TYR A 76 3.74 -21.26 -11.10
N ASN A 77 4.36 -21.71 -12.19
CA ASN A 77 4.34 -23.10 -12.65
C ASN A 77 2.91 -23.69 -12.69
N GLY A 78 1.93 -22.89 -13.14
CA GLY A 78 0.53 -23.26 -13.21
C GLY A 78 -0.25 -23.18 -11.89
N ASN A 79 0.36 -22.78 -10.77
CA ASN A 79 -0.34 -22.68 -9.49
C ASN A 79 -1.15 -21.38 -9.40
N GLU A 80 -2.44 -21.48 -9.70
CA GLU A 80 -3.41 -20.38 -9.66
C GLU A 80 -3.47 -19.70 -8.29
N SER A 81 -3.39 -20.46 -7.19
CA SER A 81 -3.51 -19.89 -5.84
C SER A 81 -2.35 -18.95 -5.51
N ILE A 82 -1.13 -19.30 -5.91
CA ILE A 82 0.06 -18.46 -5.73
C ILE A 82 -0.02 -17.23 -6.63
N CYS A 83 -0.46 -17.41 -7.88
CA CYS A 83 -0.66 -16.30 -8.81
C CYS A 83 -1.69 -15.28 -8.27
N ILE A 84 -2.85 -15.74 -7.81
CA ILE A 84 -3.89 -14.89 -7.22
C ILE A 84 -3.36 -14.18 -5.98
N GLN A 85 -2.63 -14.86 -5.10
CA GLN A 85 -2.03 -14.24 -3.91
C GLN A 85 -1.07 -13.10 -4.29
N HIS A 86 -0.21 -13.30 -5.30
CA HIS A 86 0.70 -12.25 -5.78
C HIS A 86 -0.06 -11.09 -6.43
N ILE A 87 -1.09 -11.35 -7.24
CA ILE A 87 -1.93 -10.30 -7.83
C ILE A 87 -2.61 -9.47 -6.75
N VAL A 88 -3.20 -10.11 -5.73
CA VAL A 88 -3.85 -9.43 -4.60
C VAL A 88 -2.83 -8.57 -3.84
N LYS A 89 -1.62 -9.10 -3.59
CA LYS A 89 -0.53 -8.36 -2.95
C LYS A 89 -0.13 -7.12 -3.76
N ASP A 90 0.04 -7.26 -5.07
CA ASP A 90 0.43 -6.16 -5.96
C ASP A 90 -0.64 -5.08 -6.06
N ILE A 91 -1.92 -5.47 -6.16
CA ILE A 91 -3.04 -4.53 -6.15
C ILE A 91 -3.09 -3.78 -4.81
N SER A 92 -3.00 -4.51 -3.69
CA SER A 92 -2.99 -3.90 -2.35
C SER A 92 -1.87 -2.88 -2.22
N ASN A 93 -0.66 -3.22 -2.64
CA ASN A 93 0.50 -2.33 -2.65
C ASN A 93 0.35 -1.12 -3.58
N LYS A 94 -0.34 -1.27 -4.71
CA LYS A 94 -0.63 -0.14 -5.63
C LYS A 94 -1.72 0.78 -5.07
N LEU A 95 -2.70 0.23 -4.38
CA LEU A 95 -3.79 0.98 -3.75
C LEU A 95 -3.32 1.74 -2.51
N SER A 96 -2.46 1.13 -1.68
CA SER A 96 -1.88 1.75 -0.50
C SER A 96 -0.97 2.93 -0.85
N ARG A 97 -0.13 2.78 -1.90
CA ARG A 97 0.72 3.88 -2.42
C ARG A 97 -0.04 5.13 -2.84
N LYS A 98 -1.26 4.99 -3.38
CA LYS A 98 -2.07 6.12 -3.87
C LYS A 98 -2.97 6.74 -2.79
N SER A 99 -3.11 6.11 -1.63
CA SER A 99 -3.93 6.59 -0.51
C SER A 99 -3.19 7.51 0.47
N MET A 100 -1.93 7.85 0.19
CA MET A 100 -1.03 8.51 1.16
C MET A 100 -1.33 9.97 1.48
N ILE A 101 -2.33 10.59 0.84
CA ILE A 101 -2.67 12.00 1.12
C ILE A 101 -4.18 12.13 1.22
N SER A 102 -4.73 11.78 2.38
CA SER A 102 -6.04 12.29 2.78
C SER A 102 -6.04 12.53 4.27
N GLY A 103 -5.71 13.77 4.67
CA GLY A 103 -5.94 14.21 6.05
C GLY A 103 -5.05 15.35 6.55
N THR A 104 -5.61 16.55 6.54
CA THR A 104 -5.54 17.58 7.61
C THR A 104 -4.36 18.56 7.74
N LEU A 105 -3.14 18.30 7.26
CA LEU A 105 -2.04 19.29 7.39
C LEU A 105 -1.58 19.89 6.06
N VAL A 106 -2.20 21.02 5.68
CA VAL A 106 -1.76 21.83 4.53
C VAL A 106 -0.35 22.37 4.79
N GLY A 107 0.61 21.98 3.96
CA GLY A 107 2.01 22.44 4.02
C GLY A 107 2.99 21.48 4.72
N ALA A 108 2.54 20.31 5.14
CA ALA A 108 3.40 19.24 5.68
C ALA A 108 3.64 18.09 4.68
N GLU A 109 3.00 18.14 3.50
CA GLU A 109 3.05 17.07 2.50
C GLU A 109 4.48 16.76 2.05
N SER A 110 5.33 17.78 1.92
CA SER A 110 6.73 17.59 1.51
C SER A 110 7.56 16.84 2.55
N GLN A 111 7.29 17.08 3.84
CA GLN A 111 7.96 16.45 4.98
C GLN A 111 7.48 15.02 5.15
N ILE A 112 6.16 14.79 5.01
CA ILE A 112 5.57 13.45 5.02
C ILE A 112 6.16 12.63 3.87
N GLN A 113 6.19 13.15 2.64
CA GLN A 113 6.77 12.45 1.48
C GLN A 113 8.27 12.15 1.67
N ALA A 114 9.04 13.06 2.27
CA ALA A 114 10.44 12.81 2.60
C ALA A 114 10.60 11.63 3.57
N VAL A 115 9.78 11.56 4.62
CA VAL A 115 9.82 10.44 5.59
C VAL A 115 9.33 9.14 4.95
N LEU A 116 8.30 9.18 4.10
CA LEU A 116 7.81 8.01 3.38
C LEU A 116 8.84 7.44 2.39
N SER A 117 9.62 8.29 1.74
CA SER A 117 10.74 7.87 0.89
C SER A 117 11.82 7.13 1.70
N LEU A 118 12.18 7.67 2.87
CA LEU A 118 13.13 7.03 3.80
C LEU A 118 12.62 5.72 4.40
N LEU A 119 11.29 5.57 4.51
CA LEU A 119 10.68 4.35 4.99
C LEU A 119 10.85 3.17 4.04
N MET A 120 11.24 3.36 2.77
CA MET A 120 11.58 2.32 1.79
C MET A 120 10.78 1.01 1.99
N MET A 121 9.45 1.11 1.90
CA MET A 121 8.50 0.08 2.36
C MET A 121 8.67 -1.31 1.73
N GLU A 122 9.52 -1.43 0.72
CA GLU A 122 9.84 -2.64 -0.06
C GLU A 122 10.95 -3.52 0.56
N CYS A 123 11.67 -3.07 1.60
CA CYS A 123 12.71 -3.87 2.27
C CYS A 123 12.24 -4.47 3.61
N GLU A 124 12.61 -5.74 3.87
CA GLU A 124 12.27 -6.52 5.08
C GLU A 124 13.08 -6.13 6.33
N ASP A 125 14.02 -5.19 6.22
CA ASP A 125 14.84 -4.73 7.35
C ASP A 125 14.09 -3.85 8.36
N VAL A 126 14.51 -3.92 9.63
CA VAL A 126 14.05 -3.03 10.71
C VAL A 126 14.68 -1.64 10.55
N ARG A 127 13.86 -0.59 10.49
CA ARG A 127 14.30 0.80 10.37
C ARG A 127 13.82 1.65 11.54
N PHE A 128 14.71 2.53 12.01
CA PHE A 128 14.40 3.54 13.02
C PHE A 128 14.50 4.92 12.37
N ILE A 129 13.44 5.73 12.51
CA ILE A 129 13.39 7.10 11.99
C ILE A 129 13.12 8.05 13.14
N GLY A 130 13.99 9.04 13.32
CA GLY A 130 13.82 10.12 14.28
C GLY A 130 13.38 11.41 13.61
N ILE A 131 12.38 12.08 14.18
CA ILE A 131 11.95 13.44 13.78
C ILE A 131 12.46 14.43 14.83
N SER A 132 13.35 15.34 14.43
CA SER A 132 13.96 16.35 15.31
C SER A 132 13.73 17.78 14.83
N GLY A 133 13.75 18.76 15.74
CA GLY A 133 13.52 20.18 15.42
C GLY A 133 13.07 20.99 16.64
N MET A 134 12.92 22.31 16.47
CA MET A 134 12.50 23.24 17.54
C MET A 134 11.17 22.84 18.19
N GLY A 135 10.97 23.23 19.45
CA GLY A 135 9.70 23.04 20.16
C GLY A 135 8.54 23.75 19.46
N GLY A 136 7.33 23.16 19.49
CA GLY A 136 6.13 23.77 18.91
C GLY A 136 5.95 23.63 17.39
N ILE A 137 6.96 23.17 16.65
CA ILE A 137 6.89 23.04 15.17
C ILE A 137 5.98 21.92 14.64
N GLY A 138 5.29 21.18 15.53
CA GLY A 138 4.37 20.12 15.13
C GLY A 138 5.02 18.75 14.84
N LYS A 139 6.21 18.44 15.36
CA LYS A 139 6.88 17.13 15.16
C LYS A 139 5.98 15.93 15.49
N THR A 140 5.33 15.97 16.66
CA THR A 140 4.42 14.91 17.10
C THR A 140 3.19 14.85 16.20
N THR A 141 2.73 15.99 15.68
CA THR A 141 1.63 16.06 14.71
C THR A 141 2.02 15.36 13.41
N ILE A 142 3.19 15.67 12.86
CA ILE A 142 3.73 15.00 11.66
C ILE A 142 3.89 13.50 11.90
N ALA A 143 4.43 13.09 13.05
CA ALA A 143 4.56 11.67 13.40
C ALA A 143 3.20 10.95 13.44
N ARG A 144 2.16 11.63 13.94
CA ARG A 144 0.80 11.12 13.99
C ARG A 144 0.17 11.01 12.61
N ASP A 145 0.27 12.04 11.78
CA ASP A 145 -0.27 12.01 10.42
C ASP A 145 0.39 10.90 9.59
N ILE A 146 1.71 10.70 9.75
CA ILE A 146 2.43 9.57 9.13
C ILE A 146 1.87 8.24 9.64
N PHE A 147 1.71 8.08 10.96
CA PHE A 147 1.18 6.87 11.56
C PHE A 147 -0.22 6.54 11.03
N ASP A 148 -1.14 7.49 11.04
CA ASP A 148 -2.50 7.31 10.54
C ASP A 148 -2.49 6.95 9.04
N SER A 149 -1.55 7.50 8.28
CA SER A 149 -1.41 7.26 6.85
C SER A 149 -0.85 5.88 6.48
N ILE A 150 -0.01 5.25 7.32
CA ILE A 150 0.70 4.01 6.94
C ILE A 150 0.49 2.83 7.86
N SER A 151 -0.04 3.02 9.07
CA SER A 151 -0.23 1.95 10.07
C SER A 151 -0.96 0.72 9.51
N HIS A 152 -1.97 0.94 8.66
CA HIS A 152 -2.73 -0.11 7.99
C HIS A 152 -1.92 -1.03 7.05
N GLN A 153 -0.68 -0.64 6.70
CA GLN A 153 0.22 -1.42 5.85
C GLN A 153 1.12 -2.38 6.65
N PHE A 154 1.04 -2.34 7.98
CA PHE A 154 1.82 -3.17 8.89
C PHE A 154 0.93 -4.23 9.55
N GLU A 155 1.52 -5.36 9.93
CA GLU A 155 0.82 -6.43 10.66
C GLU A 155 0.43 -6.02 12.09
N GLY A 156 1.08 -4.97 12.60
CA GLY A 156 0.81 -4.37 13.89
C GLY A 156 1.42 -2.98 13.97
N ALA A 157 0.68 -2.05 14.57
CA ALA A 157 1.11 -0.66 14.71
C ALA A 157 0.68 -0.10 16.07
N CYS A 158 1.53 0.73 16.68
CA CYS A 158 1.22 1.41 17.94
C CYS A 158 1.79 2.83 17.92
N PHE A 159 1.02 3.78 18.41
CA PHE A 159 1.44 5.17 18.56
C PHE A 159 1.53 5.52 20.04
N VAL A 160 2.74 5.65 20.56
CA VAL A 160 2.96 5.89 21.99
C VAL A 160 3.09 7.38 22.25
N VAL A 161 2.00 8.00 22.70
CA VAL A 161 2.00 9.44 23.03
C VAL A 161 2.84 9.71 24.28
N ASN A 162 3.64 10.78 24.28
CA ASN A 162 4.32 11.36 25.45
C ASN A 162 5.02 10.32 26.34
N VAL A 163 5.89 9.50 25.75
CA VAL A 163 6.60 8.39 26.43
C VAL A 163 7.18 8.80 27.78
N LYS A 164 7.88 9.95 27.86
CA LYS A 164 8.51 10.43 29.11
C LYS A 164 7.50 10.70 30.22
N GLU A 165 6.37 11.32 29.89
CA GLU A 165 5.33 11.65 30.86
C GLU A 165 4.57 10.39 31.30
N ASN A 166 4.26 9.50 30.35
CA ASN A 166 3.57 8.26 30.65
C ASN A 166 4.44 7.28 31.44
N GLN A 167 5.74 7.20 31.15
CA GLN A 167 6.68 6.42 31.95
C GLN A 167 6.74 6.93 33.40
N ALA A 168 6.81 8.26 33.57
CA ALA A 168 6.86 8.86 34.91
C ALA A 168 5.56 8.66 35.72
N LYS A 169 4.40 8.62 35.05
CA LYS A 169 3.09 8.50 35.68
C LYS A 169 2.64 7.05 35.93
N LEU A 170 2.90 6.16 34.98
CA LEU A 170 2.30 4.82 34.91
C LEU A 170 3.33 3.69 35.00
N GLY A 171 4.62 4.01 34.84
CA GLY A 171 5.73 3.05 34.84
C GLY A 171 6.01 2.44 33.47
N LEU A 172 7.11 1.70 33.37
CA LEU A 172 7.53 1.05 32.12
C LEU A 172 6.65 -0.17 31.79
N LEU A 173 6.21 -0.90 32.81
CA LEU A 173 5.33 -2.06 32.66
C LEU A 173 4.01 -1.73 31.95
N SER A 174 3.42 -0.56 32.22
CA SER A 174 2.18 -0.15 31.54
C SER A 174 2.41 0.14 30.06
N LEU A 175 3.55 0.78 29.73
CA LEU A 175 3.92 1.06 28.34
C LEU A 175 4.16 -0.24 27.55
N GLN A 176 4.82 -1.23 28.16
CA GLN A 176 4.99 -2.55 27.54
C GLN A 176 3.65 -3.24 27.27
N LYS A 177 2.70 -3.17 28.23
CA LYS A 177 1.35 -3.72 28.05
C LYS A 177 0.61 -3.03 26.90
N THR A 178 0.62 -1.70 26.85
CA THR A 178 0.02 -0.90 25.77
C THR A 178 0.63 -1.25 24.42
N LEU A 179 1.96 -1.27 24.30
CA LEU A 179 2.65 -1.60 23.05
C LEU A 179 2.24 -3.00 22.55
N VAL A 180 2.25 -3.99 23.43
CA VAL A 180 1.91 -5.36 23.06
C VAL A 180 0.42 -5.49 22.71
N SER A 181 -0.49 -4.87 23.46
CA SER A 181 -1.93 -4.97 23.17
C SER A 181 -2.29 -4.29 21.85
N GLU A 182 -1.71 -3.13 21.56
CA GLU A 182 -1.99 -2.38 20.34
C GLU A 182 -1.35 -3.03 19.11
N VAL A 183 -0.07 -3.43 19.19
CA VAL A 183 0.63 -4.04 18.04
C VAL A 183 0.09 -5.44 17.72
N LEU A 184 -0.40 -6.19 18.71
CA LEU A 184 -0.87 -7.56 18.50
C LEU A 184 -2.40 -7.69 18.49
N THR A 185 -3.12 -6.58 18.68
CA THR A 185 -4.59 -6.51 18.73
C THR A 185 -5.22 -7.53 19.68
N VAL A 186 -4.57 -7.81 20.81
CA VAL A 186 -5.06 -8.77 21.82
C VAL A 186 -5.66 -8.03 23.00
N GLU A 187 -6.91 -8.37 23.37
CA GLU A 187 -7.66 -7.74 24.46
C GLU A 187 -7.05 -7.94 25.86
N SER A 188 -6.23 -8.97 26.06
CA SER A 188 -5.54 -9.19 27.33
C SER A 188 -4.10 -9.66 27.15
N VAL A 189 -3.19 -8.87 27.72
CA VAL A 189 -1.76 -9.11 27.71
C VAL A 189 -1.32 -9.40 29.13
N ASN A 190 -1.04 -10.68 29.41
CA ASN A 190 -0.56 -11.11 30.72
C ASN A 190 0.96 -10.93 30.83
N ILE A 191 1.39 -9.72 31.18
CA ILE A 191 2.79 -9.41 31.52
C ILE A 191 2.87 -9.26 33.04
N ALA A 192 3.58 -10.18 33.69
CA ALA A 192 3.76 -10.22 35.14
C ALA A 192 4.76 -9.16 35.64
N ASP A 193 5.82 -8.90 34.87
CA ASP A 193 6.89 -7.96 35.21
C ASP A 193 7.59 -7.42 33.94
N GLU A 194 8.49 -6.45 34.11
CA GLU A 194 9.16 -5.77 33.00
C GLU A 194 10.03 -6.71 32.15
N TYR A 195 10.61 -7.74 32.77
CA TYR A 195 11.45 -8.74 32.08
C TYR A 195 10.59 -9.65 31.21
N GLY A 196 9.45 -10.10 31.71
CA GLY A 196 8.44 -10.83 30.94
C GLY A 196 7.89 -10.00 29.79
N GLY A 197 7.77 -8.68 29.97
CA GLY A 197 7.39 -7.76 28.90
C GLY A 197 8.42 -7.71 27.79
N ILE A 198 9.72 -7.59 28.13
CA ILE A 198 10.82 -7.61 27.15
C ILE A 198 10.84 -8.93 26.37
N ASP A 199 10.74 -10.07 27.07
CA ASP A 199 10.78 -11.39 26.42
C ASP A 199 9.61 -11.56 25.45
N MET A 200 8.40 -11.13 25.86
CA MET A 200 7.22 -11.25 25.02
C MET A 200 7.26 -10.31 23.80
N ILE A 201 7.75 -9.08 23.97
CA ILE A 201 7.99 -8.15 22.86
C ILE A 201 8.99 -8.78 21.88
N ARG A 202 10.13 -9.28 22.38
CA ARG A 202 11.15 -9.93 21.53
C ARG A 202 10.57 -11.11 20.77
N LYS A 203 9.83 -11.99 21.44
CA LYS A 203 9.26 -13.20 20.85
C LYS A 203 8.18 -12.91 19.81
N ARG A 204 7.36 -11.88 20.03
CA ARG A 204 6.18 -11.61 19.18
C ARG A 204 6.41 -10.53 18.11
N LEU A 205 7.35 -9.61 18.33
CA LEU A 205 7.72 -8.58 17.36
C LEU A 205 8.95 -8.97 16.54
N GLY A 206 9.75 -9.94 16.99
CA GLY A 206 10.99 -10.36 16.32
C GLY A 206 10.80 -10.98 14.92
N SER A 207 9.57 -11.32 14.52
CA SER A 207 9.25 -11.85 13.20
C SER A 207 8.19 -11.04 12.44
N LYS A 208 7.85 -9.83 12.92
CA LYS A 208 6.75 -9.02 12.38
C LYS A 208 7.25 -7.68 11.86
N LYS A 209 6.66 -7.23 10.76
CA LYS A 209 6.82 -5.85 10.30
C LYS A 209 5.95 -4.93 11.17
N VAL A 210 6.59 -4.18 12.06
CA VAL A 210 5.92 -3.35 13.08
C VAL A 210 6.29 -1.89 12.89
N PHE A 211 5.31 -0.99 12.99
CA PHE A 211 5.53 0.45 13.02
C PHE A 211 5.26 1.01 14.41
N SER A 212 6.26 1.67 15.00
CA SER A 212 6.22 2.28 16.32
C SER A 212 6.70 3.72 16.22
N SER A 213 5.89 4.69 16.66
CA SER A 213 6.28 6.09 16.76
C SER A 213 5.93 6.68 18.14
N SER A 214 6.73 7.66 18.58
CA SER A 214 6.65 8.32 19.89
C SER A 214 6.91 9.82 19.83
#